data_AF-A0A973YNQ3-F1
#
_entry.id   AF-A0A973YNQ3-F1
#
_cell.length_a   1.000
_cell.length_b   1.000
_cell.length_c   1.000
_cell.angle_alpha   90.00
_cell.angle_beta   90.00
_cell.angle_gamma   90.00
#
_symmetry.space_group_name_H-M   'P 1'
#
loop_
_entity.id
_entity.type
_entity.pdbx_description
1 polymer ?
#
loop_
_entity_poly.entity_id
_entity_poly.type
_entity_poly.pdbx_seq_one_letter_code
_entity_poly.pdbx_strand_id
1 'polypeptide(L)' 'AIGCKIPTVQNGRIYSLQSTYKAGETLHFDCDDGYAAEGTYETRCQPGGTWDPPVLICQRGECWCPQVRAPCRQDQNV' A
#
# COMPACT_ATOMS: atom_id res chain seq x y z
N ALA A 1 -0.54 -6.23 -25.40
CA ALA A 1 0.02 -5.38 -24.34
C ALA A 1 0.29 -6.25 -23.12
N ILE A 2 1.49 -6.22 -22.57
CA ILE A 2 1.81 -6.91 -21.33
C ILE A 2 1.26 -6.01 -20.21
N GLY A 3 0.14 -6.42 -19.62
CA GLY A 3 -0.43 -5.73 -18.47
C GLY A 3 0.20 -6.22 -17.17
N CYS A 4 0.16 -5.39 -16.12
CA CYS A 4 0.66 -5.77 -14.81
C CYS A 4 -0.36 -6.66 -14.10
N LYS A 5 0.11 -7.73 -13.46
CA LYS A 5 -0.74 -8.59 -12.64
C LYS A 5 -1.05 -7.92 -11.31
N ILE A 6 -2.17 -8.31 -10.72
CA ILE A 6 -2.51 -7.88 -9.37
C ILE A 6 -1.32 -8.15 -8.43
N PRO A 7 -0.84 -7.12 -7.71
CA PRO A 7 0.23 -7.30 -6.75
C PRO A 7 -0.33 -7.80 -5.42
N THR A 8 0.53 -8.39 -4.61
CA THR A 8 0.20 -8.75 -3.23
C THR A 8 0.61 -7.60 -2.31
N VAL A 9 -0.37 -7.00 -1.61
CA VAL A 9 -0.12 -6.02 -0.55
C VAL A 9 -0.24 -6.77 0.78
N GLN A 10 0.84 -6.85 1.56
CA GLN A 10 0.81 -7.43 2.91
C GLN A 10 0.44 -6.35 3.93
N ASN A 11 -0.47 -6.67 4.86
CA ASN A 11 -1.00 -5.77 5.89
C ASN A 11 -1.60 -4.49 5.30
N GLY A 12 -2.34 -4.64 4.20
CA GLY A 12 -2.99 -3.55 3.48
C GLY A 12 -4.04 -4.04 2.51
N ARG A 13 -4.70 -3.09 1.84
CA ARG A 13 -5.87 -3.32 0.99
C ARG A 13 -5.74 -2.52 -0.31
N ILE A 14 -6.23 -3.10 -1.40
CA ILE A 14 -6.24 -2.46 -2.72
C ILE A 14 -7.65 -1.96 -3.01
N TYR A 15 -7.80 -0.70 -3.43
CA TYR A 15 -9.11 -0.11 -3.68
C TYR A 15 -9.73 -0.53 -5.02
N SER A 16 -8.93 -0.66 -6.07
CA SER A 16 -9.39 -0.92 -7.44
C SER A 16 -8.97 -2.30 -7.93
N LEU A 17 -9.34 -3.36 -7.19
CA LEU A 17 -8.90 -4.73 -7.44
C LEU A 17 -9.25 -5.21 -8.87
N GLN A 18 -8.24 -5.41 -9.70
CA GLN A 18 -8.37 -5.99 -11.03
C GLN A 18 -7.36 -7.12 -11.24
N SER A 19 -7.72 -8.12 -12.04
CA SER A 19 -6.84 -9.26 -12.35
C SER A 19 -5.63 -8.85 -13.18
N THR A 20 -5.74 -7.79 -13.99
CA THR A 20 -4.68 -7.29 -14.86
C THR A 20 -4.92 -5.82 -15.15
N TYR A 21 -3.87 -5.01 -15.00
CA TYR A 21 -3.88 -3.56 -15.23
C TYR A 21 -3.13 -3.23 -16.51
N LYS A 22 -3.60 -2.23 -17.24
CA LYS A 22 -2.96 -1.76 -18.47
C LYS A 22 -1.80 -0.82 -18.14
N ALA A 23 -0.83 -0.74 -19.04
CA ALA A 23 0.25 0.23 -18.93
C ALA A 23 -0.32 1.65 -18.83
N GLY A 24 0.13 2.41 -17.82
CA GLY A 24 -0.37 3.74 -17.46
C GLY A 24 -1.45 3.74 -16.37
N GLU A 25 -2.08 2.61 -16.06
CA GLU A 25 -3.03 2.54 -14.95
C GLU A 25 -2.33 2.64 -13.60
N THR A 26 -2.97 3.36 -12.69
CA THR A 26 -2.48 3.57 -11.32
C THR A 26 -3.36 2.78 -10.36
N LEU A 27 -2.71 2.04 -9.47
CA LEU A 27 -3.32 1.24 -8.43
C LEU A 27 -3.10 1.97 -7.11
N HIS A 28 -4.20 2.23 -6.39
CA HIS A 28 -4.17 2.78 -5.05
C HIS A 28 -4.37 1.68 -4.03
N PHE A 29 -3.60 1.74 -2.95
CA PHE A 29 -3.68 0.83 -1.84
C PHE A 29 -3.59 1.60 -0.52
N ASP A 30 -4.06 1.00 0.55
CA ASP A 30 -3.97 1.52 1.89
C ASP A 30 -3.39 0.47 2.82
N CYS A 31 -2.80 0.90 3.93
CA CYS A 31 -2.28 0.00 4.93
C CYS A 31 -3.34 -0.27 6.01
N ASP A 32 -3.36 -1.48 6.56
CA ASP A 32 -4.21 -1.79 7.70
C ASP A 32 -3.75 -0.98 8.93
N ASP A 33 -4.64 -0.82 9.92
CA ASP A 33 -4.38 -0.03 11.12
C ASP A 33 -3.07 -0.44 11.82
N GLY A 34 -2.21 0.55 12.08
CA GLY A 34 -0.89 0.33 12.69
C GLY A 34 0.24 0.02 11.70
N TYR A 35 -0.05 -0.01 10.40
CA TYR A 35 0.94 -0.15 9.34
C TYR A 35 0.99 1.10 8.47
N ALA A 36 2.16 1.36 7.86
CA ALA A 36 2.38 2.47 6.95
C ALA A 36 3.24 2.03 5.77
N ALA A 37 3.02 2.66 4.61
CA ALA A 37 3.83 2.43 3.42
C ALA A 37 5.13 3.25 3.50
N GLU A 38 6.26 2.62 3.18
CA GLU A 38 7.54 3.32 3.03
C GLU A 38 7.59 4.00 1.65
N GLY A 39 6.90 5.14 1.52
CA GLY A 39 6.86 5.92 0.28
C GLY A 39 5.45 6.37 -0.11
N THR A 40 4.90 5.79 -1.16
CA THR A 40 3.61 6.19 -1.74
C THR A 40 2.52 5.16 -1.47
N TYR A 41 1.26 5.59 -1.45
CA TYR A 41 0.07 4.72 -1.37
C TYR A 41 -0.48 4.37 -2.76
N GLU A 42 0.37 4.54 -3.78
CA GLU A 42 0.01 4.31 -5.17
C GLU A 42 1.20 3.75 -5.95
N THR A 43 0.89 2.96 -6.97
CA THR A 43 1.86 2.39 -7.90
C THR A 43 1.29 2.36 -9.31
N ARG A 44 2.13 2.59 -10.31
CA ARG A 44 1.71 2.65 -11.71
C ARG A 44 2.22 1.45 -12.50
N CYS A 45 1.34 0.89 -13.31
CA CYS A 45 1.72 -0.18 -14.22
C CYS A 45 2.55 0.40 -15.37
N GLN A 46 3.79 -0.05 -15.49
CA GLN A 46 4.69 0.35 -16.55
C GLN A 46 4.45 -0.49 -17.82
N PRO A 47 4.79 0.03 -19.02
CA PRO A 47 4.70 -0.72 -20.28
C PRO A 47 5.48 -2.04 -20.30
N GLY A 48 6.44 -2.22 -19.40
CA GLY A 48 7.20 -3.46 -19.19
C GLY A 48 6.48 -4.53 -18.38
N GLY A 49 5.24 -4.29 -17.92
CA GLY A 49 4.50 -5.23 -17.06
C GLY A 49 4.96 -5.22 -15.60
N THR A 50 5.69 -4.18 -15.20
CA THR A 50 6.20 -3.98 -13.84
C THR A 50 5.47 -2.84 -13.15
N TRP A 51 5.36 -2.93 -11.83
CA TRP A 51 4.82 -1.87 -10.98
C TRP A 51 5.93 -0.92 -10.56
N ASP A 52 5.69 0.38 -10.68
CA ASP A 52 6.64 1.41 -10.26
C ASP A 52 5.91 2.58 -9.55
N PRO A 53 6.30 2.93 -8.31
CA PRO A 53 7.28 2.23 -7.47
C PRO A 53 6.85 0.78 -7.18
N PRO A 54 7.80 -0.14 -6.89
CA PRO A 54 7.48 -1.55 -6.63
C PRO A 54 6.48 -1.65 -5.48
N VAL A 55 5.47 -2.51 -5.63
CA VAL A 55 4.34 -2.55 -4.70
C VAL A 55 4.80 -2.85 -3.29
N LEU A 56 4.40 -1.96 -2.38
CA LEU A 56 5.00 -1.80 -1.08
C LEU A 56 4.35 -2.74 -0.07
N ILE A 57 5.21 -3.36 0.73
CA ILE A 57 4.83 -4.05 1.95
C ILE A 57 4.49 -2.96 2.97
N CYS A 58 3.28 -2.99 3.54
CA CYS A 58 2.97 -2.13 4.66
C CYS A 58 3.79 -2.60 5.87
N GLN A 59 4.70 -1.75 6.32
CA GLN A 59 5.54 -2.02 7.47
C GLN A 59 4.81 -1.56 8.73
N ARG A 60 4.93 -2.34 9.80
CA ARG A 60 4.34 -1.95 11.09
C ARG A 60 5.05 -0.69 11.54
N GLY A 61 4.33 0.42 11.58
CA GLY A 61 4.90 1.68 11.99
C GLY A 61 5.30 1.57 13.45
N GLU A 62 6.59 1.70 13.76
CA GLU A 62 6.94 2.24 15.07
C GLU A 62 6.28 3.63 15.13
N CYS A 63 5.20 3.76 15.90
CA CYS A 63 4.33 4.94 15.98
C CYS A 63 4.97 6.27 15.56
N TRP A 64 4.78 6.70 14.30
CA TRP A 64 5.01 8.08 13.90
C TRP A 64 3.75 8.86 14.24
N CYS A 65 3.68 9.31 15.50
CA CYS A 65 2.78 10.38 15.91
C CYS A 65 3.55 11.71 15.80
N PRO A 66 3.32 12.56 14.78
CA PRO A 66 4.03 13.84 14.67
C PRO A 66 3.73 14.84 15.82
N GLN A 67 2.85 14.51 16.78
CA GLN A 67 2.45 15.44 17.84
C GLN A 67 2.17 14.80 19.21
N VAL A 68 2.51 13.54 19.48
CA VAL A 68 2.29 12.99 20.81
C VAL A 68 3.39 12.01 21.20
N ARG A 69 4.12 12.32 22.26
CA ARG A 69 4.90 11.34 23.04
C ARG A 69 3.91 10.39 23.73
N ALA A 70 3.26 9.53 22.95
CA ALA A 70 2.37 8.48 23.44
C ALA A 70 2.46 7.27 22.49
N PRO A 71 2.57 6.04 23.02
CA PRO A 71 2.41 4.84 22.20
C PRO A 71 0.99 4.79 21.64
N CYS A 72 0.85 4.46 20.35
CA CYS A 72 -0.44 4.21 19.73
C CYS A 72 -1.13 3.13 20.55
N ARG A 73 -2.23 3.49 21.20
CA ARG A 73 -3.00 2.57 22.01
C ARG A 73 -3.74 1.64 21.06
N GLN A 74 -3.07 0.56 20.63
CA GLN A 74 -3.77 -0.66 20.24
C GLN A 74 -4.42 -1.18 21.52
N ASP A 75 -5.66 -0.77 21.73
CA ASP A 75 -6.75 -1.64 22.15
C ASP A 75 -7.95 -0.76 22.45
N GLN A 76 -8.95 -0.88 21.58
CA GLN A 76 -10.33 -0.65 21.96
C GLN A 76 -10.67 -1.67 23.05
N ASN A 77 -10.83 -1.20 24.28
CA ASN A 77 -11.87 -1.72 25.15
C ASN A 77 -12.31 -0.61 26.10
N VAL A 78 -13.63 -0.41 26.06
CA VAL A 78 -14.46 0.43 26.93
C VAL A 78 -14.14 0.21 28.41
#